data_AF-A0AA51Y9I6-F1
#
_entry.id   AF-A0AA51Y9I6-F1
#
_cell.length_a   1.000
_cell.length_b   1.000
_cell.length_c   1.000
_cell.angle_alpha   90.00
_cell.angle_beta   90.00
_cell.angle_gamma   90.00
#
_symmetry.space_group_name_H-M   'P 1'
#
loop_
_entity.id
_entity.type
_entity.pdbx_description
1 polymer ?
#
loop_
_entity_poly.entity_id
_entity_poly.type
_entity_poly.pdbx_seq_one_letter_code
_entity_poly.pdbx_strand_id
1 'polypeptide(L)'
;MTKRIGFISLILAVFTQAASAQTLAVCGASSGYAYFPAVGLVTEDQSGWAEDGISDGGIMLLRDGDAYDIVYTDAVGGRSARADGFEVIGFPTSTGVLVLTMSSVTAETYHFDIENRQLAWTQNKFDAPINKVAAFVSDCE
;
A
#
# COMPACT_ATOMS: atom_id res chain seq x y z
N MET A 1 57.92 37.26 -17.57
CA MET A 1 56.87 37.64 -16.59
C MET A 1 55.52 37.34 -17.22
N THR A 2 54.96 36.16 -16.98
CA THR A 2 53.69 35.72 -17.61
C THR A 2 52.64 35.60 -16.52
N LYS A 3 51.69 36.55 -16.50
CA LYS A 3 50.54 36.59 -15.57
C LYS A 3 49.60 35.42 -15.88
N ARG A 4 49.40 34.51 -14.94
CA ARG A 4 48.30 33.53 -14.99
C ARG A 4 47.03 34.20 -14.48
N ILE A 5 46.07 34.41 -15.38
CA ILE A 5 44.71 34.84 -15.06
C ILE A 5 44.00 33.62 -14.47
N GLY A 6 43.64 33.69 -13.19
CA GLY A 6 42.92 32.65 -12.47
C GLY A 6 41.48 32.57 -12.96
N PHE A 7 41.11 31.45 -13.56
CA PHE A 7 39.74 31.10 -13.90
C PHE A 7 39.11 30.47 -12.65
N ILE A 8 38.38 31.26 -11.87
CA ILE A 8 37.59 30.76 -10.73
C ILE A 8 36.27 30.21 -11.30
N SER A 9 36.24 28.90 -11.58
CA SER A 9 34.99 28.17 -11.82
C SER A 9 34.23 28.03 -10.51
N LEU A 10 33.12 28.76 -10.38
CA LEU A 10 32.15 28.61 -9.30
C LEU A 10 31.36 27.31 -9.53
N ILE A 11 31.77 26.23 -8.87
CA ILE A 11 31.03 24.95 -8.86
C ILE A 11 29.80 25.14 -7.97
N LEU A 12 28.63 25.31 -8.60
CA LEU A 12 27.34 25.36 -7.93
C LEU A 12 26.93 23.92 -7.59
N ALA A 13 27.23 23.48 -6.36
CA ALA A 13 26.77 22.20 -5.85
C ALA A 13 25.25 22.25 -5.62
N VAL A 14 24.49 21.74 -6.59
CA VAL A 14 23.05 21.50 -6.43
C VAL A 14 22.90 20.31 -5.48
N PHE A 15 22.59 20.60 -4.21
CA PHE A 15 22.15 19.59 -3.26
C PHE A 15 20.76 19.11 -3.69
N THR A 16 20.71 18.09 -4.53
CA THR A 16 19.48 17.31 -4.73
C THR A 16 19.20 16.60 -3.41
N GLN A 17 18.26 17.13 -2.63
CA GLN A 17 17.68 16.37 -1.52
C GLN A 17 17.00 15.15 -2.15
N ALA A 18 17.58 13.97 -1.94
CA ALA A 18 16.91 12.73 -2.27
C ALA A 18 15.69 12.63 -1.35
N ALA A 19 14.52 12.97 -1.86
CA ALA A 19 13.26 12.59 -1.24
C ALA A 19 13.19 11.06 -1.29
N SER A 20 13.56 10.42 -0.19
CA SER A 20 13.41 8.97 -0.03
C SER A 20 12.03 8.74 0.54
N ALA A 21 11.26 7.85 -0.09
CA ALA A 21 10.04 7.35 0.49
C ALA A 21 10.37 6.74 1.87
N GLN A 22 9.67 7.20 2.89
CA GLN A 22 9.76 6.71 4.25
C GLN A 22 8.82 5.52 4.42
N THR A 23 9.33 4.39 4.92
CA THR A 23 8.45 3.29 5.38
C THR A 23 7.90 3.63 6.75
N LEU A 24 6.56 3.62 6.88
CA LEU A 24 5.86 3.91 8.13
C LEU A 24 5.41 2.65 8.87
N ALA A 25 5.08 1.58 8.15
CA ALA A 25 4.69 0.30 8.72
C ALA A 25 4.98 -0.83 7.72
N VAL A 26 5.30 -2.02 8.25
CA VAL A 26 5.45 -3.27 7.50
C VAL A 26 4.61 -4.31 8.22
N CYS A 27 3.59 -4.84 7.57
CA CYS A 27 2.66 -5.81 8.13
C CYS A 27 2.74 -7.12 7.35
N GLY A 28 2.64 -8.25 8.06
CA GLY A 28 2.84 -9.56 7.49
C GLY A 28 1.56 -10.18 6.92
N ALA A 29 1.39 -11.49 7.18
CA ALA A 29 0.23 -12.24 6.75
C ALA A 29 -1.07 -11.60 7.28
N SER A 30 -2.12 -11.69 6.48
CA SER A 30 -3.46 -11.18 6.82
C SER A 30 -4.43 -12.34 6.97
N SER A 31 -5.31 -12.26 7.97
CA SER A 31 -6.39 -13.25 8.19
C SER A 31 -7.72 -12.55 8.43
N GLY A 32 -8.82 -13.17 8.04
CA GLY A 32 -10.13 -12.60 8.23
C GLY A 32 -11.24 -13.38 7.54
N TYR A 33 -12.30 -12.67 7.17
CA TYR A 33 -13.48 -13.25 6.55
C TYR A 33 -13.88 -12.45 5.31
N ALA A 34 -14.41 -13.16 4.33
CA ALA A 34 -14.93 -12.60 3.10
C ALA A 34 -16.32 -13.15 2.80
N TYR A 35 -17.17 -12.30 2.23
CA TYR A 35 -18.41 -12.69 1.58
C TYR A 35 -18.20 -12.79 0.08
N PHE A 36 -18.49 -13.96 -0.48
CA PHE A 36 -18.41 -14.26 -1.91
C PHE A 36 -19.84 -14.30 -2.50
N PRO A 37 -20.28 -13.29 -3.26
CA PRO A 37 -21.55 -13.34 -3.98
C PRO A 37 -21.50 -14.37 -5.12
N ALA A 38 -22.65 -15.00 -5.43
CA ALA A 38 -22.81 -15.91 -6.56
C ALA A 38 -22.81 -15.15 -7.91
N VAL A 39 -21.64 -14.70 -8.33
CA VAL A 39 -21.42 -13.91 -9.55
C VAL A 39 -20.04 -14.20 -10.13
N GLY A 40 -19.88 -14.06 -11.45
CA GLY A 40 -18.62 -14.33 -12.12
C GLY A 40 -18.26 -15.81 -12.05
N LEU A 41 -17.11 -16.13 -11.45
CA LEU A 41 -16.64 -17.51 -11.28
C LEU A 41 -17.16 -18.21 -10.01
N VAL A 42 -17.87 -17.50 -9.13
CA VAL A 42 -18.42 -18.06 -7.89
C VAL A 42 -19.82 -18.61 -8.17
N THR A 43 -20.00 -19.92 -8.00
CA THR A 43 -21.30 -20.59 -8.14
C THR A 43 -22.17 -20.43 -6.87
N GLU A 44 -23.46 -20.72 -6.94
CA GLU A 44 -24.37 -20.60 -5.79
C GLU A 44 -23.93 -21.43 -4.59
N ASP A 45 -23.44 -22.65 -4.81
CA ASP A 45 -22.92 -23.56 -3.78
C ASP A 45 -21.56 -23.13 -3.19
N GLN A 46 -20.86 -22.20 -3.86
CA GLN A 46 -19.61 -21.59 -3.39
C GLN A 46 -19.82 -20.20 -2.78
N SER A 47 -21.05 -19.68 -2.82
CA SER A 47 -21.36 -18.35 -2.30
C SER A 47 -21.56 -18.35 -0.78
N GLY A 48 -21.31 -17.20 -0.16
CA GLY A 48 -21.50 -17.00 1.27
C GLY A 48 -20.26 -16.48 1.98
N TRP A 49 -20.31 -16.53 3.32
CA TRP A 49 -19.20 -16.15 4.19
C TRP A 49 -18.22 -17.31 4.34
N ALA A 50 -16.93 -17.01 4.17
CA ALA A 50 -15.86 -17.97 4.40
C ALA A 50 -14.62 -17.28 5.00
N GLU A 51 -13.74 -18.08 5.62
CA GLU A 51 -12.41 -17.64 6.01
C GLU A 51 -11.59 -17.30 4.77
N ASP A 52 -10.80 -16.23 4.87
CA ASP A 52 -9.97 -15.73 3.78
C ASP A 52 -8.71 -15.06 4.36
N GLY A 53 -7.68 -14.91 3.54
CA GLY A 53 -6.42 -14.33 4.00
C GLY A 53 -5.32 -14.29 2.95
N ILE A 54 -4.20 -13.69 3.34
CA ILE A 54 -2.95 -13.65 2.59
C ILE A 54 -1.90 -14.32 3.47
N SER A 55 -1.54 -15.56 3.15
CA SER A 55 -0.61 -16.36 3.96
C SER A 55 0.86 -16.00 3.72
N ASP A 56 1.24 -15.82 2.45
CA ASP A 56 2.61 -15.56 2.03
C ASP A 56 2.66 -14.19 1.36
N GLY A 57 2.89 -13.16 2.18
CA GLY A 57 2.98 -11.78 1.73
C GLY A 57 2.79 -10.78 2.86
N GLY A 58 2.74 -9.51 2.50
CA GLY A 58 2.61 -8.43 3.44
C GLY A 58 2.11 -7.15 2.78
N ILE A 59 1.86 -6.17 3.64
CA ILE A 59 1.38 -4.85 3.25
C ILE A 59 2.29 -3.84 3.93
N MET A 60 2.90 -2.95 3.14
CA MET A 60 3.74 -1.87 3.63
C MET A 60 3.08 -0.53 3.37
N LEU A 61 3.13 0.35 4.37
CA LEU A 61 2.75 1.76 4.22
C LEU A 61 4.00 2.59 3.94
N LEU A 62 4.02 3.26 2.79
CA LEU A 62 5.05 4.23 2.44
C LEU A 62 4.49 5.66 2.45
N ARG A 63 5.36 6.62 2.77
CA ARG A 63 5.11 8.05 2.64
C ARG A 63 6.24 8.71 1.85
N ASP A 64 5.89 9.37 0.76
CA ASP A 64 6.80 10.16 -0.07
C ASP A 64 6.32 11.62 -0.07
N GLY A 65 6.99 12.46 0.73
CA GLY A 65 6.52 13.80 1.03
C GLY A 65 5.13 13.79 1.69
N ASP A 66 4.14 14.35 1.00
CA ASP A 66 2.74 14.38 1.46
C ASP A 66 1.88 13.25 0.87
N ALA A 67 2.45 12.44 -0.03
CA ALA A 67 1.74 11.34 -0.66
C ALA A 67 1.97 10.03 0.09
N TYR A 68 0.90 9.24 0.20
CA TYR A 68 0.97 7.86 0.71
C TYR A 68 1.00 6.87 -0.44
N ASP A 69 1.52 5.68 -0.17
CA ASP A 69 1.44 4.53 -1.06
C ASP A 69 1.33 3.23 -0.26
N ILE A 70 0.72 2.22 -0.86
CA ILE A 70 0.65 0.86 -0.33
C ILE A 70 1.51 -0.03 -1.21
N VAL A 71 2.42 -0.78 -0.60
CA VAL A 71 3.20 -1.79 -1.30
C VAL A 71 2.75 -3.17 -0.83
N TYR A 72 2.23 -3.95 -1.77
CA TYR A 72 1.93 -5.36 -1.57
C TYR A 72 3.22 -6.15 -1.77
N THR A 73 3.62 -6.92 -0.77
CA THR A 73 4.80 -7.78 -0.86
C THR A 73 4.37 -9.23 -1.02
N ASP A 74 5.01 -9.95 -1.94
CA ASP A 74 4.86 -11.39 -2.13
C ASP A 74 6.23 -12.04 -2.41
N ALA A 75 6.24 -13.33 -2.75
CA ALA A 75 7.46 -14.06 -3.08
C ALA A 75 8.23 -13.52 -4.31
N VAL A 76 7.58 -12.72 -5.16
CA VAL A 76 8.14 -12.13 -6.39
C VAL A 76 8.66 -10.71 -6.15
N GLY A 77 8.21 -10.04 -5.09
CA GLY A 77 8.73 -8.75 -4.64
C GLY A 77 7.65 -7.80 -4.14
N GLY A 78 7.97 -6.50 -4.07
CA GLY A 78 7.03 -5.45 -3.69
C GLY A 78 6.39 -4.78 -4.91
N ARG A 79 5.06 -4.62 -4.90
CA ARG A 79 4.28 -3.91 -5.92
C ARG A 79 3.57 -2.71 -5.32
N SER A 80 3.83 -1.53 -5.88
CA SER A 80 3.19 -0.28 -5.47
C SER A 80 1.78 -0.18 -6.05
N ALA A 81 0.81 0.11 -5.20
CA ALA A 81 -0.58 0.35 -5.59
C ALA A 81 -0.67 1.52 -6.59
N ARG A 82 0.07 2.61 -6.33
CA ARG A 82 0.13 3.74 -7.27
C ARG A 82 0.75 3.37 -8.61
N ALA A 83 1.82 2.57 -8.62
CA ALA A 83 2.45 2.09 -9.85
C ALA A 83 1.51 1.16 -10.65
N ASP A 84 0.65 0.41 -9.94
CA ASP A 84 -0.39 -0.43 -10.52
C ASP A 84 -1.66 0.36 -10.94
N GLY A 85 -1.63 1.69 -10.83
CA GLY A 85 -2.69 2.58 -11.32
C GLY A 85 -3.83 2.82 -10.33
N PHE A 86 -3.65 2.47 -9.04
CA PHE A 86 -4.62 2.80 -8.01
C PHE A 86 -4.51 4.27 -7.62
N GLU A 87 -5.65 4.90 -7.39
CA GLU A 87 -5.72 6.13 -6.61
C GLU A 87 -5.49 5.79 -5.14
N VAL A 88 -4.62 6.55 -4.46
CA VAL A 88 -4.27 6.32 -3.05
C VAL A 88 -4.40 7.63 -2.29
N ILE A 89 -5.23 7.62 -1.24
CA ILE A 89 -5.50 8.78 -0.40
C ILE A 89 -5.27 8.36 1.05
N GLY A 90 -4.38 9.06 1.75
CA GLY A 90 -4.09 8.82 3.16
C GLY A 90 -4.60 9.93 4.06
N PHE A 91 -5.08 9.55 5.24
CA PHE A 91 -5.62 10.41 6.28
C PHE A 91 -4.88 10.09 7.59
N PRO A 92 -4.00 10.99 8.08
CA PRO A 92 -3.39 10.83 9.39
C PRO A 92 -4.46 10.72 10.48
N THR A 93 -4.28 9.82 11.43
CA THR A 93 -5.12 9.64 12.61
C THR A 93 -4.31 9.90 13.88
N SER A 94 -4.92 9.74 15.06
CA SER A 94 -4.20 9.89 16.32
C SER A 94 -3.18 8.77 16.58
N THR A 95 -3.41 7.56 16.07
CA THR A 95 -2.59 6.37 16.33
C THR A 95 -1.88 5.84 15.07
N GLY A 96 -2.16 6.41 13.89
CA GLY A 96 -1.49 6.04 12.66
C GLY A 96 -2.10 6.69 11.42
N VAL A 97 -2.50 5.88 10.42
CA VAL A 97 -2.97 6.38 9.12
C VAL A 97 -4.10 5.49 8.59
N LEU A 98 -5.18 6.12 8.14
CA LEU A 98 -6.20 5.48 7.31
C LEU A 98 -5.88 5.74 5.85
N VAL A 99 -5.77 4.71 5.02
CA VAL A 99 -5.51 4.82 3.58
C VAL A 99 -6.67 4.21 2.81
N LEU A 100 -7.18 4.93 1.81
CA LEU A 100 -8.10 4.42 0.81
C LEU A 100 -7.32 4.17 -0.48
N THR A 101 -7.45 2.97 -1.06
CA THR A 101 -6.99 2.67 -2.40
C THR A 101 -8.17 2.33 -3.31
N MET A 102 -8.13 2.77 -4.56
CA MET A 102 -9.21 2.51 -5.50
C MET A 102 -8.69 2.33 -6.92
N SER A 103 -9.25 1.36 -7.63
CA SER A 103 -9.08 1.13 -9.06
C SER A 103 -10.44 0.90 -9.72
N SER A 104 -10.47 0.55 -11.00
CA SER A 104 -11.72 0.27 -11.71
C SER A 104 -12.44 -1.01 -11.27
N VAL A 105 -11.80 -1.88 -10.48
CA VAL A 105 -12.35 -3.19 -10.07
C VAL A 105 -12.18 -3.52 -8.59
N THR A 106 -11.51 -2.65 -7.84
CA THR A 106 -11.22 -2.87 -6.42
C THR A 106 -11.21 -1.56 -5.66
N ALA A 107 -11.81 -1.56 -4.47
CA ALA A 107 -11.63 -0.51 -3.46
C ALA A 107 -11.23 -1.14 -2.13
N GLU A 108 -10.18 -0.63 -1.50
CA GLU A 108 -9.67 -1.12 -0.23
C GLU A 108 -9.47 0.02 0.76
N THR A 109 -9.61 -0.28 2.03
CA THR A 109 -9.25 0.65 3.11
C THR A 109 -8.27 -0.02 4.05
N TYR A 110 -7.24 0.68 4.46
CA TYR A 110 -6.18 0.21 5.34
C TYR A 110 -6.09 1.13 6.55
N HIS A 111 -6.38 0.61 7.73
CA HIS A 111 -6.18 1.33 8.98
C HIS A 111 -4.91 0.80 9.65
N PHE A 112 -3.82 1.52 9.46
CA PHE A 112 -2.56 1.27 10.14
C PHE A 112 -2.62 1.93 11.51
N ASP A 113 -2.69 1.12 12.56
CA ASP A 113 -2.43 1.54 13.93
C ASP A 113 -0.94 1.35 14.21
N ILE A 114 -0.18 2.43 14.06
CA ILE A 114 1.28 2.43 14.20
C ILE A 114 1.66 2.27 15.67
N GLU A 115 0.87 2.84 16.59
CA GLU A 115 1.10 2.73 18.02
C GLU A 115 0.97 1.28 18.51
N ASN A 116 -0.09 0.58 18.09
CA ASN A 116 -0.35 -0.81 18.47
C ASN A 116 0.28 -1.83 17.54
N ARG A 117 0.93 -1.40 16.45
CA ARG A 117 1.53 -2.24 15.40
C ARG A 117 0.54 -3.24 14.80
N GLN A 118 -0.63 -2.73 14.43
CA GLN A 118 -1.68 -3.52 13.80
C GLN A 118 -2.18 -2.87 12.52
N LEU A 119 -2.58 -3.71 11.58
CA LEU A 119 -3.30 -3.31 10.39
C LEU A 119 -4.66 -4.00 10.37
N ALA A 120 -5.72 -3.20 10.36
CA ALA A 120 -7.05 -3.68 10.00
C ALA A 120 -7.42 -3.13 8.62
N TRP A 121 -7.87 -3.97 7.70
CA TRP A 121 -8.15 -3.51 6.35
C TRP A 121 -9.34 -4.23 5.71
N THR A 122 -9.94 -3.60 4.72
CA THR A 122 -11.06 -4.17 3.95
C THR A 122 -10.75 -4.17 2.47
N GLN A 123 -11.38 -5.11 1.75
CA GLN A 123 -11.27 -5.23 0.30
C GLN A 123 -12.64 -5.46 -0.29
N ASN A 124 -12.99 -4.64 -1.28
CA ASN A 124 -14.19 -4.80 -2.09
C ASN A 124 -13.75 -5.00 -3.53
N LYS A 125 -13.84 -6.24 -4.03
CA LYS A 125 -13.64 -6.55 -5.44
C LYS A 125 -14.98 -6.59 -6.15
N PHE A 126 -15.11 -5.76 -7.17
CA PHE A 126 -16.29 -5.63 -8.02
C PHE A 126 -15.86 -5.71 -9.48
N ASP A 127 -16.70 -6.30 -10.33
CA ASP A 127 -16.37 -6.55 -11.74
C ASP A 127 -15.02 -7.28 -11.96
N ALA A 128 -14.63 -8.13 -11.02
CA ALA A 128 -13.48 -9.02 -11.09
C ALA A 128 -13.92 -10.46 -11.39
N PRO A 129 -13.02 -11.37 -11.82
CA PRO A 129 -13.35 -12.79 -11.99
C PRO A 129 -13.93 -13.43 -10.72
N ILE A 130 -13.45 -12.99 -9.56
CA ILE A 130 -13.97 -13.35 -8.24
C ILE A 130 -14.25 -12.05 -7.48
N ASN A 131 -15.54 -11.72 -7.35
CA ASN A 131 -16.00 -10.62 -6.52
C ASN A 131 -16.03 -11.05 -5.06
N LYS A 132 -15.71 -10.12 -4.15
CA LYS A 132 -15.82 -10.36 -2.71
C LYS A 132 -15.85 -9.05 -1.92
N VAL A 133 -16.38 -9.13 -0.72
CA VAL A 133 -16.26 -8.10 0.32
C VAL A 133 -15.58 -8.74 1.52
N ALA A 134 -14.43 -8.24 1.91
CA ALA A 134 -13.59 -8.86 2.93
C ALA A 134 -13.11 -7.86 3.96
N ALA A 135 -12.87 -8.36 5.18
CA ALA A 135 -12.23 -7.65 6.26
C ALA A 135 -11.13 -8.53 6.86
N PHE A 136 -9.97 -7.93 7.12
CA PHE A 136 -8.75 -8.62 7.50
C PHE A 136 -8.04 -7.88 8.63
N VAL A 137 -7.21 -8.63 9.36
CA VAL A 137 -6.25 -8.11 10.33
C VAL A 137 -4.87 -8.69 10.07
N SER A 138 -3.83 -7.92 10.42
CA SER A 138 -2.42 -8.30 10.32
C SER A 138 -1.61 -7.63 11.42
N ASP A 139 -0.58 -8.32 11.90
CA ASP A 139 0.43 -7.75 12.81
C ASP A 139 1.53 -7.05 12.01
N CYS A 140 2.06 -5.96 12.58
CA CYS A 140 3.12 -5.16 11.98
C CYS A 140 4.39 -5.17 12.84
N GLU A 141 5.53 -4.92 12.19
CA GLU A 141 6.85 -4.84 12.84
C GLU A 141 7.15 -3.46 13.45
#